data_AF-A0A1C6EXS7-F1
#
_entry.id   AF-A0A1C6EXS7-F1
#
_cell.length_a   1.000
_cell.length_b   1.000
_cell.length_c   1.000
_cell.angle_alpha   90.00
_cell.angle_beta   90.00
_cell.angle_gamma   90.00
#
_symmetry.space_group_name_H-M   'P 1'
#
loop_
_entity.id
_entity.type
_entity.pdbx_description
1 polymer ?
#
loop_
_entity_poly.entity_id
_entity_poly.type
_entity_poly.pdbx_seq_one_letter_code
_entity_poly.pdbx_strand_id
1 'polypeptide(L)'
;MSSDGSVFTSDNLDEYLKEVAKEYRKMGGKFVPAEIILIGGAAVIANYGFREMTTDIDAIIHASSAMKDAINVVGDRHNLQNGWLNTDFLRTSSYSSKLEQYSTYYRTFGGVMSVRTIRAEYLIAMKLRSGRLYKNDRSDIAGILAEHEKRGEPISMNRIDQAIINLYGGWEQIPESSQTFLREIIEGGKYQDEYGIVRQEEVNNKKMLIEFEDQYPGVTNSENVDSIIGNLKRKHQNRKQTIDLLRHLKQEEQEIDEDELER
;
A
#
# COMPACT_ATOMS: atom_id res chain seq x y z
N MET A 1 1.47 -25.85 -1.49
CA MET A 1 0.08 -25.73 -1.00
C MET A 1 -0.12 -24.27 -0.64
N SER A 2 -0.91 -23.56 -1.44
CA SER A 2 -1.19 -22.14 -1.31
C SER A 2 -2.10 -21.92 -0.11
N SER A 3 -1.55 -21.41 0.99
CA SER A 3 -2.35 -20.72 1.99
C SER A 3 -2.91 -19.48 1.29
N ASP A 4 -4.16 -19.52 0.87
CA ASP A 4 -4.91 -18.28 0.65
C ASP A 4 -4.90 -17.55 1.99
N GLY A 5 -3.96 -16.61 2.14
CA GLY A 5 -3.79 -15.83 3.35
C GLY A 5 -5.09 -15.09 3.64
N SER A 6 -5.52 -15.10 4.89
CA SER A 6 -6.68 -14.33 5.35
C SER A 6 -6.54 -12.88 4.92
N VAL A 7 -7.53 -12.36 4.19
CA VAL A 7 -7.57 -10.97 3.71
C VAL A 7 -8.43 -10.13 4.65
N PHE A 8 -8.00 -8.90 4.93
CA PHE A 8 -8.73 -7.95 5.75
C PHE A 8 -9.44 -6.93 4.88
N THR A 9 -10.73 -6.74 5.10
CA THR A 9 -11.59 -5.76 4.42
C THR A 9 -12.13 -4.76 5.43
N SER A 10 -12.78 -3.69 4.97
CA SER A 10 -13.48 -2.76 5.86
C SER A 10 -14.51 -3.46 6.76
N ASP A 11 -15.15 -4.52 6.23
CA ASP A 11 -16.25 -5.21 6.89
C ASP A 11 -15.77 -6.10 8.04
N ASN A 12 -14.67 -6.85 7.85
CA ASN A 12 -14.17 -7.78 8.87
C ASN A 12 -13.20 -7.12 9.87
N LEU A 13 -12.59 -5.98 9.52
CA LEU A 13 -11.67 -5.25 10.38
C LEU A 13 -12.30 -4.91 11.74
N ASP A 14 -13.49 -4.33 11.73
CA ASP A 14 -14.21 -3.94 12.94
C ASP A 14 -14.61 -5.17 13.79
N GLU A 15 -14.94 -6.28 13.15
CA GLU A 15 -15.29 -7.53 13.83
C GLU A 15 -14.07 -8.10 14.57
N TYR A 16 -12.92 -8.20 13.91
CA TYR A 16 -11.70 -8.71 14.53
C TYR A 16 -11.20 -7.79 15.64
N LEU A 17 -11.20 -6.46 15.44
CA LEU A 17 -10.83 -5.51 16.50
C LEU A 17 -11.80 -5.60 17.70
N LYS A 18 -13.08 -5.82 17.45
CA LYS A 18 -14.07 -6.05 18.53
C LYS A 18 -13.80 -7.34 19.29
N GLU A 19 -13.39 -8.41 18.60
CA GLU A 19 -13.01 -9.67 19.25
C GLU A 19 -11.73 -9.52 20.08
N VAL A 20 -10.70 -8.85 19.54
CA VAL A 20 -9.47 -8.55 20.27
C VAL A 20 -9.78 -7.75 21.53
N ALA A 21 -10.62 -6.71 21.45
CA ALA A 21 -11.03 -5.94 22.62
C ALA A 21 -11.77 -6.79 23.66
N LYS A 22 -12.60 -7.76 23.25
CA LYS A 22 -13.29 -8.67 24.16
C LYS A 22 -12.31 -9.60 24.87
N GLU A 23 -11.37 -10.21 24.14
CA GLU A 23 -10.36 -11.10 24.72
C GLU A 23 -9.39 -10.34 25.62
N TYR A 24 -8.92 -9.18 25.18
CA TYR A 24 -8.09 -8.31 26.00
C TYR A 24 -8.76 -7.93 27.32
N ARG A 25 -10.06 -7.57 27.28
CA ARG A 25 -10.83 -7.26 28.49
C ARG A 25 -10.97 -8.44 29.44
N LYS A 26 -11.10 -9.67 28.91
CA LYS A 26 -11.18 -10.89 29.73
C LYS A 26 -9.84 -11.17 30.43
N MET A 27 -8.72 -10.95 29.74
CA MET A 27 -7.37 -11.24 30.23
C MET A 27 -6.82 -10.16 31.16
N GLY A 28 -6.92 -8.89 30.75
CA GLY A 28 -6.35 -7.74 31.46
C GLY A 28 -7.27 -7.14 32.53
N GLY A 29 -8.57 -7.46 32.49
CA GLY A 29 -9.58 -6.89 33.40
C GLY A 29 -10.29 -5.66 32.83
N LYS A 30 -11.44 -5.32 33.42
CA LYS A 30 -12.42 -4.35 32.88
C LYS A 30 -11.90 -2.91 32.77
N PHE A 31 -10.86 -2.55 33.50
CA PHE A 31 -10.40 -1.15 33.65
C PHE A 31 -8.99 -0.91 33.08
N VAL A 32 -8.41 -1.87 32.37
CA VAL A 32 -7.09 -1.69 31.74
C VAL A 32 -7.32 -1.17 30.32
N PRO A 33 -6.98 0.10 30.02
CA PRO A 33 -7.17 0.67 28.71
C PRO A 33 -6.09 0.18 27.73
N ALA A 34 -6.45 0.15 26.45
CA ALA A 34 -5.54 -0.04 25.34
C ALA A 34 -5.80 1.01 24.24
N GLU A 35 -4.75 1.41 23.54
CA GLU A 35 -4.82 2.21 22.33
C GLU A 35 -4.16 1.45 21.17
N ILE A 36 -4.85 1.41 20.03
CA ILE A 36 -4.34 0.88 18.77
C ILE A 36 -4.42 2.00 17.73
N ILE A 37 -3.32 2.28 17.04
CA ILE A 37 -3.30 3.23 15.93
C ILE A 37 -3.07 2.42 14.66
N LEU A 38 -4.11 2.30 13.84
CA LEU A 38 -4.02 1.65 12.54
C LEU A 38 -3.17 2.48 11.60
N ILE A 39 -2.28 1.80 10.89
CA ILE A 39 -1.32 2.36 9.93
C ILE A 39 -1.37 1.56 8.62
N GLY A 40 -0.65 2.05 7.61
CA GLY A 40 -0.49 1.31 6.35
C GLY A 40 -1.81 0.99 5.66
N GLY A 41 -1.92 -0.22 5.11
CA GLY A 41 -3.12 -0.66 4.39
C GLY A 41 -4.38 -0.72 5.27
N ALA A 42 -4.23 -1.05 6.56
CA ALA A 42 -5.34 -1.08 7.51
C ALA A 42 -5.97 0.29 7.73
N ALA A 43 -5.15 1.34 7.85
CA ALA A 43 -5.65 2.71 7.93
C ALA A 43 -6.39 3.16 6.66
N VAL A 44 -5.98 2.65 5.49
CA VAL A 44 -6.65 2.97 4.22
C VAL A 44 -8.02 2.29 4.14
N ILE A 45 -8.11 0.98 4.37
CA ILE A 45 -9.40 0.26 4.34
C ILE A 45 -10.38 0.75 5.41
N ALA A 46 -9.89 1.25 6.54
CA ALA A 46 -10.74 1.80 7.60
C ALA A 46 -11.42 3.12 7.23
N ASN A 47 -10.80 3.91 6.34
CA ASN A 47 -11.23 5.29 6.05
C ASN A 47 -11.76 5.50 4.61
N TYR A 48 -11.41 4.59 3.69
CA TYR A 48 -11.66 4.80 2.26
C TYR A 48 -12.22 3.54 1.58
N GLY A 49 -13.32 3.71 0.85
CA GLY A 49 -13.99 2.63 0.12
C GLY A 49 -13.33 2.24 -1.21
N PHE A 50 -12.31 2.98 -1.68
CA PHE A 50 -11.58 2.62 -2.91
C PHE A 50 -10.62 1.44 -2.71
N ARG A 51 -10.31 1.08 -1.46
CA ARG A 51 -9.38 0.02 -1.11
C ARG A 51 -10.16 -1.18 -0.59
N GLU A 52 -10.14 -2.27 -1.36
CA GLU A 52 -10.94 -3.46 -1.01
C GLU A 52 -10.35 -4.25 0.17
N MET A 53 -9.03 -4.46 0.18
CA MET A 53 -8.40 -5.35 1.16
C MET A 53 -6.94 -5.03 1.49
N THR A 54 -6.47 -5.56 2.62
CA THR A 54 -5.04 -5.65 3.00
C THR A 54 -4.71 -7.07 3.47
N THR A 55 -3.44 -7.45 3.43
CA THR A 55 -2.97 -8.77 3.86
C THR A 55 -2.81 -8.85 5.37
N ASP A 56 -2.46 -7.74 5.99
CA ASP A 56 -2.10 -7.61 7.40
C ASP A 56 -2.56 -6.27 7.93
N ILE A 57 -2.71 -6.21 9.25
CA ILE A 57 -3.04 -5.02 10.01
C ILE A 57 -1.79 -4.55 10.72
N ASP A 58 -1.14 -3.57 10.12
CA ASP A 58 -0.09 -2.80 10.79
C ASP A 58 -0.74 -1.90 11.85
N ALA A 59 -0.15 -1.87 13.04
CA ALA A 59 -0.56 -0.96 14.10
C ALA A 59 0.60 -0.48 14.99
N ILE A 60 0.40 0.68 15.62
CA ILE A 60 1.10 1.03 16.85
C ILE A 60 0.18 0.61 18.01
N ILE A 61 0.71 -0.12 18.99
CA ILE A 61 -0.08 -0.72 20.07
C ILE A 61 0.45 -0.24 21.42
N HIS A 62 -0.39 0.49 22.15
CA HIS A 62 -0.16 0.90 23.53
C HIS A 62 -1.10 0.13 24.44
N ALA A 63 -0.61 -0.98 24.98
CA ALA A 63 -1.39 -1.85 25.85
C ALA A 63 -0.47 -2.65 26.78
N SER A 64 -1.05 -3.32 27.77
CA SER A 64 -0.33 -4.32 28.57
C SER A 64 0.09 -5.53 27.73
N SER A 65 1.01 -6.35 28.24
CA SER A 65 1.51 -7.55 27.56
C SER A 65 0.42 -8.54 27.16
N ALA A 66 -0.71 -8.56 27.88
CA ALA A 66 -1.89 -9.38 27.58
C ALA A 66 -2.49 -9.10 26.19
N MET A 67 -2.20 -7.96 25.57
CA MET A 67 -2.68 -7.65 24.22
C MET A 67 -2.14 -8.63 23.18
N LYS A 68 -0.87 -9.02 23.29
CA LYS A 68 -0.27 -9.98 22.35
C LYS A 68 -0.99 -11.33 22.40
N ASP A 69 -1.31 -11.80 23.60
CA ASP A 69 -2.03 -13.06 23.79
C ASP A 69 -3.46 -12.96 23.28
N ALA A 70 -4.15 -11.84 23.50
CA ALA A 70 -5.49 -11.60 22.97
C ALA A 70 -5.51 -11.62 21.43
N ILE A 71 -4.52 -10.99 20.78
CA ILE A 71 -4.38 -10.98 19.32
C ILE A 71 -4.15 -12.40 18.78
N ASN A 72 -3.27 -13.17 19.43
CA ASN A 72 -2.99 -14.56 19.03
C ASN A 72 -4.22 -15.46 19.19
N VAL A 73 -4.93 -15.36 20.31
CA VAL A 73 -6.15 -16.16 20.56
C VAL A 73 -7.24 -15.87 19.53
N VAL A 74 -7.41 -14.59 19.14
CA VAL A 74 -8.35 -14.23 18.07
C VAL A 74 -7.85 -14.73 16.71
N GLY A 75 -6.55 -14.61 16.45
CA GLY A 75 -5.92 -15.14 15.24
C GLY A 75 -6.18 -16.64 15.07
N ASP A 76 -5.89 -17.44 16.10
CA ASP A 76 -6.09 -18.89 16.11
C ASP A 76 -7.57 -19.25 15.90
N ARG A 77 -8.49 -18.52 16.56
CA ARG A 77 -9.94 -18.76 16.44
C ARG A 77 -10.45 -18.57 15.02
N HIS A 78 -9.90 -17.60 14.30
CA HIS A 78 -10.32 -17.25 12.94
C HIS A 78 -9.39 -17.81 11.86
N ASN A 79 -8.43 -18.67 12.24
CA ASN A 79 -7.38 -19.19 11.34
C ASN A 79 -6.66 -18.08 10.56
N LEU A 80 -6.40 -16.94 11.21
CA LEU A 80 -5.67 -15.83 10.61
C LEU A 80 -4.17 -16.16 10.58
N GLN A 81 -3.46 -15.59 9.60
CA GLN A 81 -2.02 -15.77 9.52
C GLN A 81 -1.30 -15.25 10.79
N ASN A 82 -0.16 -15.87 11.12
CA ASN A 82 0.64 -15.39 12.23
C ASN A 82 1.09 -13.94 12.00
N GLY A 83 0.98 -13.09 13.02
CA GLY A 83 1.26 -11.66 12.89
C GLY A 83 0.20 -10.89 12.08
N TRP A 84 -1.03 -11.39 11.97
CA TRP A 84 -2.10 -10.67 11.25
C TRP A 84 -2.38 -9.25 11.75
N LEU A 85 -2.18 -9.01 13.06
CA LEU A 85 -2.14 -7.69 13.67
C LEU A 85 -0.79 -7.54 14.37
N ASN A 86 0.08 -6.68 13.83
CA ASN A 86 1.48 -6.61 14.23
C ASN A 86 2.01 -5.17 14.29
N THR A 87 3.25 -5.04 14.75
CA THR A 87 3.99 -3.78 14.85
C THR A 87 5.26 -3.78 13.97
N ASP A 88 5.34 -4.64 12.96
CA ASP A 88 6.53 -4.80 12.13
C ASP A 88 6.82 -3.56 11.30
N PHE A 89 5.77 -2.78 10.97
CA PHE A 89 5.90 -1.46 10.37
C PHE A 89 6.91 -0.55 11.09
N LEU A 90 7.06 -0.66 12.42
CA LEU A 90 8.00 0.14 13.21
C LEU A 90 9.47 -0.02 12.77
N ARG A 91 9.77 -1.09 12.02
CA ARG A 91 11.11 -1.38 11.48
C ARG A 91 11.31 -0.89 10.04
N THR A 92 10.29 -0.27 9.44
CA THR A 92 10.33 0.17 8.04
C THR A 92 10.86 1.61 7.92
N SER A 93 11.37 1.97 6.74
CA SER A 93 11.83 3.33 6.42
C SER A 93 10.71 4.38 6.45
N SER A 94 9.45 3.95 6.34
CA SER A 94 8.26 4.79 6.42
C SER A 94 7.80 5.09 7.85
N TYR A 95 8.35 4.43 8.86
CA TYR A 95 8.02 4.72 10.25
C TYR A 95 8.60 6.06 10.72
N SER A 96 7.82 6.78 11.52
CA SER A 96 8.25 7.94 12.29
C SER A 96 7.57 7.90 13.65
N SER A 97 8.31 8.13 14.72
CA SER A 97 7.76 8.17 16.10
C SER A 97 6.75 9.29 16.31
N LYS A 98 6.69 10.26 15.40
CA LYS A 98 5.72 11.37 15.44
C LYS A 98 4.34 10.98 14.89
N LEU A 99 4.18 9.82 14.27
CA LEU A 99 2.90 9.39 13.66
C LEU A 99 1.73 9.41 14.65
N GLU A 100 1.97 9.07 15.91
CA GLU A 100 0.94 9.06 16.95
C GLU A 100 0.29 10.44 17.16
N GLN A 101 1.08 11.51 16.99
CA GLN A 101 0.63 12.91 17.11
C GLN A 101 -0.35 13.28 16.00
N TYR A 102 -0.30 12.57 14.87
CA TYR A 102 -1.05 12.84 13.65
C TYR A 102 -2.08 11.76 13.34
N SER A 103 -2.66 11.18 14.39
CA SER A 103 -3.73 10.21 14.29
C SER A 103 -5.03 10.73 14.91
N THR A 104 -6.16 10.34 14.32
CA THR A 104 -7.51 10.76 14.70
C THR A 104 -8.31 9.58 15.23
N TYR A 105 -9.27 9.85 16.11
CA TYR A 105 -10.19 8.83 16.62
C TYR A 105 -10.92 8.12 15.48
N TYR A 106 -10.93 6.79 15.54
CA TYR A 106 -11.70 5.95 14.64
C TYR A 106 -12.90 5.35 15.38
N ARG A 107 -12.63 4.52 16.39
CA ARG A 107 -13.69 3.84 17.17
C ARG A 107 -13.16 3.31 18.50
N THR A 108 -14.00 3.24 19.53
CA THR A 108 -13.72 2.45 20.73
C THR A 108 -14.45 1.10 20.70
N PHE A 109 -13.72 0.02 20.99
CA PHE A 109 -14.25 -1.33 21.11
C PHE A 109 -14.21 -1.85 22.56
N GLY A 110 -15.25 -2.60 22.94
CA GLY A 110 -15.32 -3.28 24.25
C GLY A 110 -15.35 -2.36 25.49
N GLY A 111 -15.37 -1.04 25.29
CA GLY A 111 -15.24 -0.02 26.34
C GLY A 111 -13.83 0.13 26.91
N VAL A 112 -12.83 -0.56 26.36
CA VAL A 112 -11.46 -0.60 26.89
C VAL A 112 -10.39 -0.32 25.84
N MET A 113 -10.70 -0.50 24.54
CA MET A 113 -9.72 -0.38 23.47
C MET A 113 -10.11 0.76 22.54
N SER A 114 -9.37 1.85 22.57
CA SER A 114 -9.51 2.97 21.64
C SER A 114 -8.72 2.69 20.37
N VAL A 115 -9.33 2.88 19.21
CA VAL A 115 -8.69 2.73 17.91
C VAL A 115 -8.64 4.09 17.22
N ARG A 116 -7.48 4.42 16.67
CA ARG A 116 -7.20 5.63 15.89
C ARG A 116 -6.67 5.25 14.52
N THR A 117 -6.73 6.17 13.58
CA THR A 117 -6.13 6.03 12.24
C THR A 117 -5.27 7.26 11.93
N ILE A 118 -4.25 7.10 11.08
CA ILE A 118 -3.40 8.22 10.65
C ILE A 118 -4.19 9.17 9.74
N ARG A 119 -3.97 10.48 9.91
CA ARG A 119 -4.53 11.53 9.05
C ARG A 119 -4.09 11.39 7.59
N ALA A 120 -4.95 11.81 6.67
CA ALA A 120 -4.79 11.57 5.23
C ALA A 120 -3.46 12.08 4.64
N GLU A 121 -3.05 13.32 4.95
CA GLU A 121 -1.78 13.89 4.45
C GLU A 121 -0.54 13.16 5.00
N TYR A 122 -0.65 12.59 6.19
CA TYR A 122 0.42 11.79 6.81
C TYR A 122 0.45 10.37 6.25
N LEU A 123 -0.71 9.79 5.91
CA LEU A 123 -0.76 8.56 5.12
C LEU A 123 -0.10 8.75 3.75
N ILE A 124 -0.40 9.84 3.05
CA ILE A 124 0.26 10.19 1.77
C ILE A 124 1.77 10.30 1.96
N ALA A 125 2.24 11.05 2.97
CA ALA A 125 3.68 11.17 3.26
C ALA A 125 4.34 9.80 3.52
N MET A 126 3.70 8.90 4.26
CA MET A 126 4.17 7.54 4.48
C MET A 126 4.26 6.72 3.18
N LYS A 127 3.24 6.83 2.33
CA LYS A 127 3.23 6.15 1.03
C LYS A 127 4.31 6.68 0.10
N LEU A 128 4.56 7.99 0.10
CA LEU A 128 5.64 8.60 -0.65
C LEU A 128 7.01 8.11 -0.18
N ARG A 129 7.24 8.06 1.14
CA ARG A 129 8.50 7.56 1.72
C ARG A 129 8.74 6.09 1.41
N SER A 130 7.68 5.28 1.36
CA SER A 130 7.77 3.85 1.01
C SER A 130 7.97 3.63 -0.50
N GLY A 131 7.17 4.28 -1.34
CA GLY A 131 7.35 4.33 -2.80
C GLY A 131 7.31 2.99 -3.55
N ARG A 132 6.77 1.92 -2.96
CA ARG A 132 6.86 0.56 -3.54
C ARG A 132 6.02 0.45 -4.80
N LEU A 133 6.61 -0.03 -5.89
CA LEU A 133 5.98 -0.07 -7.21
C LEU A 133 5.02 -1.25 -7.41
N TYR A 134 5.03 -2.24 -6.51
CA TYR A 134 4.28 -3.49 -6.63
C TYR A 134 3.24 -3.71 -5.53
N LYS A 135 3.19 -2.80 -4.54
CA LYS A 135 2.17 -2.83 -3.49
C LYS A 135 1.01 -1.94 -3.89
N ASN A 136 0.64 -0.98 -3.05
CA ASN A 136 -0.48 -0.09 -3.28
C ASN A 136 -0.09 1.35 -2.96
N ASP A 137 1.21 1.65 -2.88
CA ASP A 137 1.65 2.94 -2.33
C ASP A 137 1.25 4.09 -3.26
N ARG A 138 1.36 3.94 -4.58
CA ARG A 138 0.97 4.99 -5.52
C ARG A 138 -0.56 5.05 -5.69
N SER A 139 -1.24 3.91 -5.78
CA SER A 139 -2.70 3.92 -5.90
C SER A 139 -3.38 4.42 -4.63
N ASP A 140 -2.83 4.14 -3.44
CA ASP A 140 -3.35 4.70 -2.19
C ASP A 140 -3.22 6.23 -2.17
N ILE A 141 -2.11 6.81 -2.68
CA ILE A 141 -1.96 8.27 -2.80
C ILE A 141 -3.04 8.85 -3.72
N ALA A 142 -3.18 8.31 -4.93
CA ALA A 142 -4.17 8.78 -5.90
C ALA A 142 -5.61 8.65 -5.38
N GLY A 143 -5.92 7.51 -4.74
CA GLY A 143 -7.24 7.24 -4.17
C GLY A 143 -7.58 8.16 -3.00
N ILE A 144 -6.61 8.43 -2.09
CA ILE A 144 -6.81 9.37 -0.99
C ILE A 144 -7.09 10.78 -1.54
N LEU A 145 -6.31 11.24 -2.52
CA LEU A 145 -6.52 12.55 -3.16
C LEU A 145 -7.89 12.64 -3.82
N ALA A 146 -8.28 11.64 -4.61
CA ALA A 146 -9.57 11.58 -5.30
C ALA A 146 -10.76 11.60 -4.33
N GLU A 147 -10.70 10.82 -3.26
CA GLU A 147 -11.79 10.73 -2.29
C GLU A 147 -11.93 12.02 -1.47
N HIS A 148 -10.82 12.68 -1.13
CA HIS A 148 -10.84 13.98 -0.46
C HIS A 148 -11.37 15.10 -1.37
N GLU A 149 -11.01 15.10 -2.65
CA GLU A 149 -11.59 16.01 -3.65
C GLU A 149 -13.10 15.80 -3.77
N LYS A 150 -13.55 14.56 -3.89
CA LYS A 150 -14.98 14.19 -3.95
C LYS A 150 -15.77 14.63 -2.71
N ARG A 151 -15.14 14.63 -1.53
CA ARG A 151 -15.73 15.09 -0.27
C ARG A 151 -15.77 16.62 -0.13
N GLY A 152 -15.18 17.37 -1.07
CA GLY A 152 -15.08 18.83 -0.98
C GLY A 152 -14.01 19.31 0.01
N GLU A 153 -13.10 18.41 0.43
CA GLU A 153 -12.03 18.69 1.38
C GLU A 153 -10.65 18.31 0.78
N PRO A 154 -10.25 18.92 -0.35
CA PRO A 154 -9.03 18.55 -1.05
C PRO A 154 -7.79 18.72 -0.17
N ILE A 155 -6.87 17.77 -0.28
CA ILE A 155 -5.58 17.84 0.42
C ILE A 155 -4.64 18.70 -0.41
N SER A 156 -4.25 19.85 0.13
CA SER A 156 -3.32 20.74 -0.55
C SER A 156 -1.87 20.22 -0.50
N MET A 157 -1.07 20.60 -1.50
CA MET A 157 0.35 20.30 -1.54
C MET A 157 1.09 20.79 -0.27
N ASN A 158 0.69 21.95 0.28
CA ASN A 158 1.25 22.48 1.52
C ASN A 158 1.02 21.55 2.73
N ARG A 159 -0.15 20.90 2.82
CA ARG A 159 -0.41 19.92 3.89
C ARG A 159 0.47 18.69 3.75
N ILE A 160 0.72 18.23 2.52
CA ILE A 160 1.58 17.08 2.23
C ILE A 160 3.05 17.43 2.53
N ASP A 161 3.50 18.60 2.09
CA ASP A 161 4.83 19.15 2.39
C ASP A 161 5.08 19.21 3.90
N GLN A 162 4.14 19.80 4.65
CA GLN A 162 4.24 19.88 6.09
C GLN A 162 4.22 18.49 6.75
N ALA A 163 3.45 17.54 6.23
CA ALA A 163 3.47 16.15 6.72
C ALA A 163 4.83 15.48 6.52
N ILE A 164 5.47 15.68 5.36
CA ILE A 164 6.80 15.17 5.05
C ILE A 164 7.85 15.79 5.98
N ILE A 165 7.85 17.11 6.14
CA ILE A 165 8.75 17.81 7.06
C ILE A 165 8.55 17.31 8.50
N ASN A 166 7.29 17.17 8.92
CA ASN A 166 6.96 16.71 10.26
C ASN A 166 7.50 15.30 10.52
N LEU A 167 7.24 14.35 9.62
CA LEU A 167 7.59 12.95 9.83
C LEU A 167 9.07 12.64 9.58
N TYR A 168 9.65 13.24 8.54
CA TYR A 168 10.95 12.83 7.98
C TYR A 168 11.99 13.95 7.95
N GLY A 169 11.64 15.19 8.25
CA GLY A 169 12.57 16.32 8.28
C GLY A 169 12.72 17.06 6.96
N GLY A 170 12.33 16.46 5.83
CA GLY A 170 12.37 17.09 4.52
C GLY A 170 12.20 16.12 3.35
N TRP A 171 12.20 16.67 2.14
CA TRP A 171 11.99 15.93 0.88
C TRP A 171 13.17 15.07 0.47
N GLU A 172 14.36 15.33 0.98
CA GLU A 172 15.55 14.49 0.76
C GLU A 172 15.39 13.06 1.27
N GLN A 173 14.39 12.84 2.14
CA GLN A 173 13.99 11.52 2.60
C GLN A 173 12.97 10.85 1.66
N ILE A 174 12.40 11.54 0.69
CA ILE A 174 11.41 10.94 -0.21
C ILE A 174 12.11 10.45 -1.48
N PRO A 175 11.91 9.18 -1.92
CA PRO A 175 12.45 8.70 -3.19
C PRO A 175 12.08 9.63 -4.34
N GLU A 176 13.04 9.95 -5.22
CA GLU A 176 12.83 10.88 -6.34
C GLU A 176 11.65 10.47 -7.23
N SER A 177 11.48 9.17 -7.48
CA SER A 177 10.34 8.62 -8.23
C SER A 177 8.98 8.91 -7.57
N SER A 178 8.92 8.93 -6.24
CA SER A 178 7.72 9.31 -5.49
C SER A 178 7.47 10.81 -5.55
N GLN A 179 8.53 11.63 -5.53
CA GLN A 179 8.41 13.09 -5.66
C GLN A 179 7.87 13.48 -7.03
N THR A 180 8.45 12.89 -8.09
CA THR A 180 8.00 13.11 -9.48
C THR A 180 6.55 12.69 -9.65
N PHE A 181 6.18 11.49 -9.16
CA PHE A 181 4.80 11.02 -9.19
C PHE A 181 3.82 12.00 -8.55
N LEU A 182 4.14 12.48 -7.34
CA LEU A 182 3.26 13.42 -6.64
C LEU A 182 3.09 14.74 -7.41
N ARG A 183 4.18 15.23 -8.01
CA ARG A 183 4.12 16.46 -8.81
C ARG A 183 3.22 16.28 -10.02
N GLU A 184 3.42 15.21 -10.77
CA GLU A 184 2.64 14.89 -11.97
C GLU A 184 1.15 14.74 -11.67
N ILE A 185 0.80 14.01 -10.59
CA ILE A 185 -0.61 13.80 -10.24
C ILE A 185 -1.28 15.09 -9.75
N ILE A 186 -0.59 15.94 -8.97
CA ILE A 186 -1.13 17.22 -8.51
C ILE A 186 -1.29 18.21 -9.67
N GLU A 187 -0.32 18.28 -10.58
CA GLU A 187 -0.40 19.14 -11.77
C GLU A 187 -1.49 18.68 -12.74
N GLY A 188 -1.67 17.36 -12.88
CA GLY A 188 -2.71 16.79 -13.73
C GLY A 188 -4.13 16.94 -13.18
N GLY A 189 -4.31 16.90 -11.85
CA GLY A 189 -5.58 17.12 -11.16
C GLY A 189 -6.67 16.06 -11.42
N LYS A 190 -6.37 14.98 -12.16
CA LYS A 190 -7.33 13.91 -12.50
C LYS A 190 -7.11 12.68 -11.62
N TYR A 191 -7.27 12.85 -10.31
CA TYR A 191 -6.91 11.83 -9.32
C TYR A 191 -7.62 10.48 -9.53
N GLN A 192 -8.90 10.51 -9.92
CA GLN A 192 -9.68 9.29 -10.14
C GLN A 192 -9.20 8.48 -11.35
N ASP A 193 -8.84 9.16 -12.44
CA ASP A 193 -8.31 8.51 -13.65
C ASP A 193 -6.91 7.93 -13.35
N GLU A 194 -6.07 8.71 -12.68
CA GLU A 194 -4.71 8.30 -12.30
C GLU A 194 -4.74 7.10 -11.33
N TYR A 195 -5.69 7.06 -10.40
CA TYR A 195 -5.90 5.90 -9.52
C TYR A 195 -6.08 4.61 -10.34
N GLY A 196 -6.93 4.62 -11.37
CA GLY A 196 -7.19 3.45 -12.21
C GLY A 196 -5.95 2.98 -12.96
N ILE A 197 -5.19 3.91 -13.55
CA ILE A 197 -3.96 3.64 -14.29
C ILE A 197 -2.92 3.02 -13.35
N VAL A 198 -2.59 3.72 -12.27
CA VAL A 198 -1.58 3.32 -11.29
C VAL A 198 -1.93 2.00 -10.64
N ARG A 199 -3.21 1.77 -10.31
CA ARG A 199 -3.66 0.51 -9.72
C ARG A 199 -3.38 -0.67 -10.65
N GLN A 200 -3.66 -0.50 -11.95
CA GLN A 200 -3.38 -1.52 -12.95
C GLN A 200 -1.88 -1.75 -13.12
N GLU A 201 -1.06 -0.69 -13.06
CA GLU A 201 0.39 -0.82 -13.10
C GLU A 201 0.94 -1.61 -11.91
N GLU A 202 0.49 -1.33 -10.70
CA GLU A 202 0.91 -2.04 -9.49
C GLU A 202 0.54 -3.53 -9.55
N VAL A 203 -0.67 -3.85 -10.02
CA VAL A 203 -1.10 -5.24 -10.25
C VAL A 203 -0.19 -5.94 -11.26
N ASN A 204 0.15 -5.27 -12.37
CA ASN A 204 1.05 -5.83 -13.38
C ASN A 204 2.47 -6.02 -12.83
N ASN A 205 2.98 -5.07 -12.05
CA ASN A 205 4.29 -5.17 -11.41
C ASN A 205 4.33 -6.34 -10.42
N LYS A 206 3.27 -6.53 -9.64
CA LYS A 206 3.15 -7.67 -8.72
C LYS A 206 3.16 -9.00 -9.48
N LYS A 207 2.46 -9.11 -10.61
CA LYS A 207 2.47 -10.31 -11.45
C LYS A 207 3.88 -10.60 -11.99
N MET A 208 4.56 -9.59 -12.54
CA MET A 208 5.94 -9.75 -13.03
C MET A 208 6.90 -10.20 -11.93
N LEU A 209 6.73 -9.71 -10.70
CA LEU A 209 7.54 -10.15 -9.57
C LEU A 209 7.28 -11.60 -9.17
N ILE A 210 6.02 -12.04 -9.18
CA ILE A 210 5.69 -13.44 -8.90
C ILE A 210 6.34 -14.35 -9.94
N GLU A 211 6.20 -14.02 -11.23
CA GLU A 211 6.85 -14.77 -12.33
C GLU A 211 8.37 -14.78 -12.20
N PHE A 212 8.98 -13.67 -11.77
CA PHE A 212 10.42 -13.59 -11.54
C PHE A 212 10.85 -14.47 -10.36
N GLU A 213 10.12 -14.44 -9.24
CA GLU A 213 10.41 -15.24 -8.05
C GLU A 213 10.25 -16.74 -8.33
N ASP A 214 9.27 -17.13 -9.16
CA ASP A 214 9.10 -18.53 -9.59
C ASP A 214 10.29 -19.03 -10.43
N GLN A 215 10.89 -18.15 -11.25
CA GLN A 215 12.06 -18.46 -12.07
C GLN A 215 13.37 -18.41 -11.27
N TYR A 216 13.45 -17.51 -10.29
CA TYR A 216 14.64 -17.25 -9.49
C TYR A 216 14.32 -17.19 -7.99
N PRO A 217 13.96 -18.34 -7.36
CA PRO A 217 13.52 -18.36 -5.97
C PRO A 217 14.59 -17.83 -5.01
N GLY A 218 14.19 -16.95 -4.10
CA GLY A 218 15.03 -16.38 -3.05
C GLY A 218 15.89 -15.19 -3.47
N VAL A 219 15.75 -14.70 -4.71
CA VAL A 219 16.56 -13.56 -5.22
C VAL A 219 15.92 -12.21 -4.86
N THR A 220 14.59 -12.15 -4.71
CA THR A 220 13.88 -10.90 -4.42
C THR A 220 13.90 -10.57 -2.92
N ASN A 221 14.21 -9.33 -2.59
CA ASN A 221 14.09 -8.80 -1.22
C ASN A 221 13.61 -7.33 -1.23
N SER A 222 13.35 -6.77 -0.05
CA SER A 222 12.81 -5.42 0.09
C SER A 222 13.71 -4.31 -0.45
N GLU A 223 15.02 -4.55 -0.60
CA GLU A 223 15.99 -3.55 -1.06
C GLU A 223 16.14 -3.55 -2.58
N ASN A 224 16.03 -4.72 -3.21
CA ASN A 224 16.29 -4.87 -4.66
C ASN A 224 15.01 -4.95 -5.51
N VAL A 225 13.85 -5.20 -4.91
CA VAL A 225 12.59 -5.48 -5.62
C VAL A 225 12.18 -4.39 -6.62
N ASP A 226 12.26 -3.11 -6.24
CA ASP A 226 11.86 -2.02 -7.14
C ASP A 226 12.85 -1.86 -8.31
N SER A 227 14.13 -2.14 -8.08
CA SER A 227 15.15 -2.17 -9.14
C SER A 227 14.92 -3.32 -10.11
N ILE A 228 14.53 -4.50 -9.60
CA ILE A 228 14.15 -5.66 -10.42
C ILE A 228 12.96 -5.30 -11.32
N ILE A 229 11.89 -4.70 -10.77
CA ILE A 229 10.74 -4.24 -11.56
C ILE A 229 11.19 -3.27 -12.66
N GLY A 230 12.03 -2.28 -12.30
CA GLY A 230 12.54 -1.30 -13.27
C GLY A 230 13.31 -1.95 -14.42
N ASN A 231 14.09 -2.99 -14.14
CA ASN A 231 14.82 -3.75 -15.16
C ASN A 231 13.89 -4.63 -16.00
N LEU A 232 12.91 -5.29 -15.39
CA LEU A 232 11.90 -6.10 -16.08
C LEU A 232 11.08 -5.24 -17.06
N LYS A 233 10.65 -4.05 -16.63
CA LYS A 233 9.95 -3.08 -17.49
C LYS A 233 10.80 -2.67 -18.69
N ARG A 234 12.06 -2.30 -18.48
CA ARG A 234 13.00 -1.94 -19.56
C ARG A 234 13.20 -3.09 -20.55
N LYS A 235 13.41 -4.31 -20.05
CA LYS A 235 13.56 -5.50 -20.91
C LYS A 235 12.30 -5.77 -21.74
N HIS A 236 11.11 -5.61 -21.15
CA HIS A 236 9.85 -5.78 -21.85
C HIS A 236 9.63 -4.70 -22.93
N GLN A 237 9.95 -3.44 -22.64
CA GLN A 237 9.89 -2.34 -23.61
C GLN A 237 10.83 -2.57 -24.80
N ASN A 238 12.09 -2.92 -24.53
CA ASN A 238 13.07 -3.21 -25.58
C ASN A 238 12.60 -4.38 -26.47
N ARG A 239 12.10 -5.47 -25.85
CA ARG A 239 11.57 -6.61 -26.60
C ARG A 239 10.38 -6.22 -27.48
N LYS A 240 9.47 -5.37 -26.98
CA LYS A 240 8.33 -4.88 -27.75
C LYS A 240 8.78 -4.07 -28.97
N GLN A 241 9.71 -3.13 -28.77
CA GLN A 241 10.29 -2.33 -29.87
C GLN A 241 10.96 -3.22 -30.93
N THR A 242 11.71 -4.25 -30.53
CA THR A 242 12.31 -5.20 -31.48
C THR A 242 11.26 -5.97 -32.27
N ILE A 243 10.19 -6.45 -31.62
CA ILE A 243 9.10 -7.17 -32.31
C ILE A 243 8.38 -6.25 -33.29
N ASP A 244 8.10 -5.01 -32.92
CA ASP A 244 7.43 -4.04 -33.79
C ASP A 244 8.30 -3.69 -35.00
N LEU A 245 9.62 -3.54 -34.82
CA LEU A 245 10.58 -3.38 -35.93
C LEU A 245 10.59 -4.60 -36.86
N LEU A 246 10.64 -5.81 -36.33
CA LEU A 246 10.61 -7.05 -37.13
C LEU A 246 9.31 -7.20 -37.93
N ARG A 247 8.18 -6.74 -37.37
CA ARG A 247 6.90 -6.73 -38.09
C ARG A 247 6.91 -5.72 -39.24
N HIS A 248 7.45 -4.53 -39.01
CA HIS A 248 7.60 -3.52 -40.07
C HIS A 248 8.50 -4.02 -41.20
N LEU A 249 9.68 -4.56 -40.90
CA LEU A 249 10.58 -5.12 -41.91
C LEU A 249 9.94 -6.25 -42.73
N LYS A 250 9.14 -7.11 -42.08
CA LYS A 250 8.42 -8.18 -42.78
C LYS A 250 7.29 -7.67 -43.67
N GLN A 251 6.66 -6.55 -43.33
CA GLN A 251 5.65 -5.92 -44.19
C GLN A 251 6.30 -5.26 -45.41
N GLU A 252 7.45 -4.59 -45.22
CA GLU A 252 8.23 -4.03 -46.33
C GLU A 252 8.74 -5.10 -47.31
N GLU A 253 9.21 -6.25 -46.82
CA GLU A 253 9.58 -7.38 -47.69
C GLU A 253 8.38 -7.93 -48.49
N GLN A 254 7.18 -7.97 -47.91
CA GLN A 254 5.98 -8.46 -48.60
C GLN A 254 5.47 -7.48 -49.66
N GLU A 255 5.56 -6.16 -49.42
CA GLU A 255 5.19 -5.14 -50.42
C GLU A 255 6.16 -5.13 -51.62
N ILE A 256 7.45 -5.39 -51.39
CA ILE A 256 8.46 -5.48 -52.48
C ILE A 256 8.23 -6.73 -53.35
N ASP A 257 7.91 -7.87 -52.76
CA ASP A 257 7.60 -9.11 -53.50
C ASP A 257 6.33 -8.97 -54.35
N GLU A 258 5.31 -8.24 -53.88
CA GLU A 258 4.09 -7.96 -54.66
C GLU A 258 4.36 -7.01 -55.84
N ASP A 259 5.17 -5.96 -55.65
CA ASP A 259 5.57 -5.02 -56.70
C ASP A 259 6.49 -5.66 -57.78
N GLU A 260 7.28 -6.69 -57.44
CA GLU A 260 8.07 -7.46 -58.40
C GLU A 260 7.23 -8.48 -59.20
N LEU A 261 6.11 -8.96 -58.66
CA LEU A 261 5.17 -9.86 -59.34
C LEU A 261 4.25 -9.12 -60.34
N GLU A 262 4.07 -7.80 -60.19
CA GLU A 262 3.25 -6.96 -61.08
C GLU A 262 4.03 -6.32 -62.26
N ARG A 263 5.34 -6.58 -62.41
CA ARG A 263 6.18 -6.12 -63.54
C ARG A 263 6.50 -7.22 -64.55
#